data_AF-A0A081BAS9-F1
#
_entry.id   AF-A0A081BAS9-F1
#
_cell.length_a   1.000
_cell.length_b   1.000
_cell.length_c   1.000
_cell.angle_alpha   90.00
_cell.angle_beta   90.00
_cell.angle_gamma   90.00
#
_symmetry.space_group_name_H-M   'P 1'
#
loop_
_entity.id
_entity.type
_entity.pdbx_description
1 polymer ?
#
loop_
_entity_poly.entity_id
_entity_poly.type
_entity_poly.pdbx_seq_one_letter_code
_entity_poly.pdbx_strand_id
1 'polypeptide(L)'
;MPPHHHMAGDPDPRDLRHLRLFAAALAFWAADEGAQGEASEASIRALAALIRNRLLWARAYKRAMGRAHPLYGDGSLYAVLASLAVRQPETGEAGRFLEISRAALSGALPDETGGATQFHRHEEAPAWAARALPRALIGRHWFYVRPEEAAALYPFLDPVSGMAFEERTCGGPQEKRRRE
;
A
#
# COMPACT_ATOMS: atom_id res chain seq x y z
N MET A 1 -22.64 -14.52 -14.57
CA MET A 1 -21.55 -14.01 -13.72
C MET A 1 -20.76 -15.22 -13.22
N PRO A 2 -19.44 -15.32 -13.45
CA PRO A 2 -18.69 -16.43 -12.89
C PRO A 2 -18.52 -16.20 -11.37
N PRO A 3 -18.52 -17.25 -10.56
CA PRO A 3 -18.30 -17.13 -9.12
C PRO A 3 -16.86 -16.72 -8.86
N HIS A 4 -16.66 -15.67 -8.08
CA HIS A 4 -15.35 -15.29 -7.53
C HIS A 4 -14.81 -16.50 -6.76
N HIS A 5 -13.91 -17.26 -7.37
CA HIS A 5 -13.18 -18.30 -6.68
C HIS A 5 -12.27 -17.62 -5.66
N HIS A 6 -12.60 -17.78 -4.38
CA HIS A 6 -11.65 -17.52 -3.31
C HIS A 6 -10.43 -18.42 -3.56
N MET A 7 -9.33 -17.84 -4.02
CA MET A 7 -8.06 -18.55 -4.17
C MET A 7 -7.59 -18.96 -2.77
N ALA A 8 -7.21 -20.22 -2.59
CA ALA A 8 -6.64 -20.72 -1.35
C ALA A 8 -5.42 -19.86 -0.96
N GLY A 9 -5.56 -19.05 0.10
CA GLY A 9 -4.52 -18.14 0.59
C GLY A 9 -4.89 -16.66 0.59
N ASP A 10 -5.98 -16.23 -0.06
CA ASP A 10 -6.50 -14.87 0.13
C ASP A 10 -7.15 -14.76 1.52
N PRO A 11 -6.81 -13.72 2.32
CA PRO A 11 -7.48 -13.49 3.59
C PRO A 11 -8.95 -13.24 3.30
N ASP A 12 -9.82 -14.16 3.72
CA ASP A 12 -11.26 -13.97 3.61
C ASP A 12 -11.62 -12.72 4.43
N PRO A 13 -12.20 -11.67 3.80
CA PRO A 13 -12.66 -10.48 4.51
C PRO A 13 -13.79 -10.77 5.51
N ARG A 14 -14.22 -12.04 5.62
CA ARG A 14 -15.18 -12.57 6.60
C ARG A 14 -14.51 -13.43 7.68
N ASP A 15 -13.23 -13.85 7.54
CA ASP A 15 -12.53 -14.57 8.61
C ASP A 15 -12.17 -13.61 9.76
N LEU A 16 -12.87 -13.80 10.88
CA LEU A 16 -12.71 -12.98 12.07
C LEU A 16 -11.29 -12.98 12.64
N ARG A 17 -10.49 -14.04 12.44
CA ARG A 17 -9.11 -14.09 12.92
C ARG A 17 -8.22 -13.14 12.14
N HIS A 18 -8.37 -13.12 10.81
CA HIS A 18 -7.65 -12.17 9.95
C HIS A 18 -8.05 -10.73 10.27
N LEU A 19 -9.35 -10.48 10.43
CA LEU A 19 -9.84 -9.15 10.78
C LEU A 19 -9.32 -8.67 12.14
N ARG A 20 -9.30 -9.54 13.16
CA ARG A 20 -8.76 -9.20 14.48
C ARG A 20 -7.26 -8.93 14.45
N LEU A 21 -6.50 -9.73 13.70
CA LEU A 21 -5.05 -9.52 13.56
C LEU A 21 -4.74 -8.20 12.84
N PHE A 22 -5.46 -7.90 11.76
CA PHE A 22 -5.33 -6.63 11.06
C PHE A 22 -5.75 -5.47 11.97
N ALA A 23 -6.89 -5.56 12.64
CA ALA A 23 -7.35 -4.55 13.59
C ALA A 23 -6.33 -4.29 14.71
N ALA A 24 -5.68 -5.34 15.23
CA ALA A 24 -4.64 -5.22 16.25
C ALA A 24 -3.35 -4.58 15.71
N ALA A 25 -2.99 -4.84 14.45
CA ALA A 25 -1.92 -4.11 13.79
C ALA A 25 -2.31 -2.63 13.68
N LEU A 26 -3.46 -2.28 13.09
CA LEU A 26 -3.90 -0.88 13.00
C LEU A 26 -3.93 -0.16 14.35
N ALA A 27 -4.40 -0.82 15.41
CA ALA A 27 -4.46 -0.27 16.75
C ALA A 27 -3.09 0.04 17.36
N PHE A 28 -2.04 -0.70 17.00
CA PHE A 28 -0.67 -0.40 17.41
C PHE A 28 -0.17 0.89 16.76
N TRP A 29 -0.31 0.99 15.44
CA TRP A 29 0.21 2.12 14.68
C TRP A 29 -0.62 3.39 14.89
N ALA A 30 -1.92 3.25 15.16
CA ALA A 30 -2.78 4.35 15.59
C ALA A 30 -2.39 4.87 16.99
N ALA A 31 -2.04 3.99 17.94
CA ALA A 31 -1.58 4.43 19.26
C ALA A 31 -0.29 5.25 19.19
N ASP A 32 0.55 4.97 18.18
CA ASP A 32 1.77 5.74 17.91
C ASP A 32 1.47 7.17 17.38
N GLU A 33 0.25 7.50 16.94
CA GLU A 33 -0.06 8.88 16.52
C GLU A 33 -0.28 9.84 17.70
N GLY A 34 -0.69 9.32 18.86
CA GLY A 34 -1.29 10.09 19.94
C GLY A 34 -0.38 10.26 21.15
N ALA A 35 0.24 11.43 21.29
CA ALA A 35 0.66 11.96 22.60
C ALA A 35 -0.52 12.64 23.35
N GLN A 36 -1.65 12.88 22.68
CA GLN A 36 -2.85 13.54 23.24
C GLN A 36 -4.17 12.78 23.02
N GLY A 37 -4.12 11.51 22.61
CA GLY A 37 -5.31 10.69 22.34
C GLY A 37 -5.99 11.06 21.01
N GLU A 38 -6.41 10.03 20.29
CA GLU A 38 -7.08 10.07 18.98
C GLU A 38 -6.15 10.27 17.76
N ALA A 39 -5.67 9.14 17.22
CA ALA A 39 -5.24 9.08 15.82
C ALA A 39 -6.38 9.55 14.91
N SER A 40 -6.06 10.36 13.90
CA SER A 40 -7.07 10.81 12.93
C SER A 40 -7.64 9.60 12.20
N GLU A 41 -8.96 9.57 11.99
CA GLU A 41 -9.60 8.51 11.21
C GLU A 41 -8.98 8.39 9.80
N ALA A 42 -8.57 9.51 9.21
CA ALA A 42 -7.87 9.55 7.93
C ALA A 42 -6.56 8.76 7.98
N SER A 43 -5.78 8.91 9.05
CA SER A 43 -4.54 8.14 9.22
C SER A 43 -4.79 6.65 9.38
N ILE A 44 -5.78 6.25 10.20
CA ILE A 44 -6.11 4.84 10.39
C ILE A 44 -6.53 4.20 9.07
N ARG A 45 -7.32 4.91 8.26
CA ARG A 45 -7.72 4.49 6.92
C ARG A 45 -6.53 4.40 5.97
N ALA A 46 -5.62 5.38 5.98
CA ALA A 46 -4.40 5.38 5.19
C ALA A 46 -3.49 4.19 5.53
N LEU A 47 -3.33 3.86 6.82
CA LEU A 47 -2.59 2.69 7.28
C LEU A 47 -3.22 1.38 6.80
N ALA A 48 -4.55 1.30 6.82
CA ALA A 48 -5.27 0.13 6.33
C ALA A 48 -5.13 -0.03 4.81
N ALA A 49 -5.18 1.07 4.05
CA ALA A 49 -4.89 1.07 2.62
C ALA A 49 -3.44 0.63 2.34
N LEU A 50 -2.46 1.10 3.12
CA LEU A 50 -1.06 0.70 2.99
C LEU A 50 -0.84 -0.80 3.23
N ILE A 51 -1.46 -1.39 4.26
CA ILE A 51 -1.39 -2.84 4.50
C ILE A 51 -2.01 -3.61 3.33
N ARG A 52 -3.15 -3.15 2.81
CA ARG A 52 -3.78 -3.73 1.62
C ARG A 52 -2.85 -3.63 0.41
N ASN A 53 -2.16 -2.51 0.20
CA ASN A 53 -1.23 -2.33 -0.91
C ASN A 53 -0.04 -3.30 -0.82
N ARG A 54 0.52 -3.52 0.38
CA ARG A 54 1.54 -4.56 0.62
C ARG A 54 1.04 -5.96 0.23
N LEU A 55 -0.20 -6.31 0.59
CA LEU A 55 -0.80 -7.59 0.22
C LEU A 55 -0.93 -7.73 -1.31
N LEU A 56 -1.47 -6.72 -1.97
CA LEU A 56 -1.66 -6.73 -3.42
C LEU A 56 -0.31 -6.82 -4.15
N TRP A 57 0.68 -6.07 -3.68
CA TRP A 57 2.00 -6.07 -4.28
C TRP A 57 2.73 -7.39 -4.13
N ALA A 58 2.67 -7.99 -2.93
CA ALA A 58 3.24 -9.30 -2.68
C ALA A 58 2.64 -10.39 -3.58
N ARG A 59 1.32 -10.35 -3.77
CA ARG A 59 0.61 -11.30 -4.66
C ARG A 59 0.95 -11.08 -6.13
N ALA A 60 0.99 -9.82 -6.57
CA ALA A 60 1.39 -9.47 -7.93
C ALA A 60 2.82 -9.95 -8.22
N TYR A 61 3.75 -9.66 -7.30
CA TYR A 61 5.13 -10.12 -7.38
C TYR A 61 5.24 -11.65 -7.42
N LYS A 62 4.52 -12.37 -6.54
CA LYS A 62 4.52 -13.84 -6.53
C LYS A 62 4.03 -14.43 -7.84
N ARG A 63 2.98 -13.86 -8.43
CA ARG A 63 2.45 -14.28 -9.74
C ARG A 63 3.46 -14.03 -10.87
N ALA A 64 4.14 -12.89 -10.85
CA ALA A 64 5.09 -12.51 -11.89
C ALA A 64 6.42 -13.29 -11.79
N MET A 65 6.94 -13.45 -10.57
CA MET A 65 8.30 -13.97 -10.32
C MET A 65 8.34 -15.43 -9.87
N GLY A 66 7.19 -16.06 -9.60
CA GLY A 66 7.10 -17.44 -9.12
C GLY A 66 7.61 -17.66 -7.69
N ARG A 67 7.96 -16.59 -6.95
CA ARG A 67 8.51 -16.65 -5.58
C ARG A 67 7.94 -15.55 -4.69
N ALA A 68 7.99 -15.73 -3.36
CA ALA A 68 7.52 -14.74 -2.39
C ALA A 68 8.25 -13.39 -2.53
N HIS A 69 7.54 -12.30 -2.25
CA HIS A 69 8.09 -10.95 -2.21
C HIS A 69 9.08 -10.84 -1.04
N PRO A 70 10.29 -10.28 -1.24
CA PRO A 70 11.34 -10.26 -0.23
C PRO A 70 10.96 -9.52 1.06
N LEU A 71 10.08 -8.52 0.99
CA LEU A 71 9.66 -7.72 2.16
C LEU A 71 8.27 -8.08 2.70
N TYR A 72 7.41 -8.70 1.88
CA TYR A 72 5.98 -8.84 2.17
C TYR A 72 5.53 -10.32 2.10
N GLY A 73 6.50 -11.21 1.93
CA GLY A 73 6.31 -12.65 1.80
C GLY A 73 5.38 -13.02 0.65
N ASP A 74 4.56 -14.03 0.86
CA ASP A 74 3.72 -14.64 -0.16
C ASP A 74 2.41 -13.88 -0.43
N GLY A 75 2.19 -12.75 0.24
CA GLY A 75 0.96 -11.96 0.17
C GLY A 75 -0.19 -12.48 1.04
N SER A 76 0.10 -13.39 1.97
CA SER A 76 -0.77 -13.69 3.10
C SER A 76 -0.76 -12.54 4.11
N LEU A 77 -1.87 -12.38 4.84
CA LEU A 77 -1.96 -11.38 5.91
C LEU A 77 -0.93 -11.66 7.00
N TYR A 78 -0.72 -12.93 7.34
CA TYR A 78 0.32 -13.32 8.30
C TYR A 78 1.71 -12.86 7.85
N ALA A 79 2.10 -13.08 6.59
CA ALA A 79 3.41 -12.66 6.11
C ALA A 79 3.59 -11.13 6.11
N VAL A 80 2.57 -10.38 5.70
CA VAL A 80 2.61 -8.91 5.70
C VAL A 80 2.62 -8.33 7.12
N LEU A 81 1.93 -8.97 8.06
CA LEU A 81 1.86 -8.52 9.45
C LEU A 81 2.95 -9.11 10.35
N ALA A 82 3.70 -10.13 9.89
CA ALA A 82 4.70 -10.85 10.70
C ALA A 82 5.79 -9.95 11.27
N SER A 83 6.08 -8.82 10.63
CA SER A 83 7.07 -7.85 11.09
C SER A 83 6.45 -6.64 11.79
N LEU A 84 5.13 -6.59 11.97
CA LEU A 84 4.46 -5.47 12.60
C LEU A 84 4.19 -5.77 14.07
N ALA A 85 4.47 -4.80 14.92
CA ALA A 85 3.96 -4.83 16.28
C ALA A 85 2.43 -4.70 16.24
N VAL A 86 1.78 -5.38 17.19
CA VAL A 86 0.33 -5.43 17.34
C VAL A 86 -0.05 -5.01 18.75
N ARG A 87 -1.18 -4.35 18.90
CA ARG A 87 -1.78 -3.95 20.18
C ARG A 87 -3.23 -4.41 20.15
N GLN A 88 -3.70 -5.01 21.22
CA GLN A 88 -5.14 -5.25 21.33
C GLN A 88 -5.85 -3.89 21.46
N PRO A 89 -6.79 -3.54 20.56
CA PRO A 89 -7.55 -2.31 20.71
C PRO A 89 -8.40 -2.37 21.97
N GLU A 90 -8.59 -1.23 22.62
CA GLU A 90 -9.51 -1.14 23.74
C GLU A 90 -10.94 -1.45 23.28
N THR A 91 -11.78 -1.94 24.19
CA THR A 91 -13.15 -2.37 23.86
C THR A 91 -13.95 -1.30 23.12
N GLY A 92 -13.76 -0.02 23.46
CA GLY A 92 -14.42 1.11 22.81
C GLY A 92 -13.93 1.41 21.38
N GLU A 93 -12.72 0.99 21.01
CA GLU A 93 -12.13 1.25 19.68
C GLU A 93 -12.18 0.02 18.76
N ALA A 94 -12.32 -1.18 19.34
CA ALA A 94 -12.20 -2.44 18.62
C ALA A 94 -13.17 -2.57 17.43
N GLY A 95 -14.42 -2.09 17.59
CA GLY A 95 -15.42 -2.09 16.52
C GLY A 95 -14.95 -1.30 15.30
N ARG A 96 -14.43 -0.08 15.52
CA ARG A 96 -13.91 0.81 14.47
C ARG A 96 -12.75 0.17 13.71
N PHE A 97 -11.76 -0.39 14.41
CA PHE A 97 -10.62 -1.03 13.74
C PHE A 97 -11.01 -2.27 12.94
N LEU A 98 -12.00 -3.04 13.41
CA LEU A 98 -12.55 -4.19 12.68
C LEU A 98 -13.30 -3.75 11.41
N GLU A 99 -14.10 -2.70 11.47
CA GLU A 99 -14.79 -2.15 10.29
C GLU A 99 -13.81 -1.66 9.24
N ILE A 100 -12.80 -0.88 9.63
CA ILE A 100 -11.79 -0.37 8.70
C ILE A 100 -10.97 -1.53 8.09
N SER A 101 -10.60 -2.52 8.90
CA SER A 101 -9.89 -3.71 8.42
C SER A 101 -10.71 -4.50 7.41
N ARG A 102 -12.03 -4.64 7.63
CA ARG A 102 -12.95 -5.28 6.68
C ARG A 102 -13.07 -4.48 5.39
N ALA A 103 -13.23 -3.17 5.48
CA ALA A 103 -13.31 -2.29 4.32
C ALA A 103 -12.02 -2.36 3.47
N ALA A 104 -10.86 -2.39 4.12
CA ALA A 104 -9.57 -2.54 3.43
C ALA A 104 -9.45 -3.90 2.73
N LEU A 105 -9.70 -5.02 3.43
CA LEU A 105 -9.57 -6.36 2.84
C LEU A 105 -10.58 -6.63 1.72
N SER A 106 -11.78 -6.05 1.80
CA SER A 106 -12.78 -6.15 0.73
C SER A 106 -12.54 -5.20 -0.44
N GLY A 107 -11.63 -4.22 -0.29
CA GLY A 107 -11.38 -3.17 -1.28
C GLY A 107 -12.46 -2.07 -1.31
N ALA A 108 -13.36 -2.03 -0.34
CA ALA A 108 -14.34 -0.97 -0.18
C ALA A 108 -13.74 0.34 0.38
N LEU A 109 -12.53 0.27 0.95
CA LEU A 109 -11.82 1.45 1.45
C LEU A 109 -11.05 2.14 0.30
N PRO A 110 -11.30 3.44 0.03
CA PRO A 110 -10.48 4.22 -0.90
C PRO A 110 -9.01 4.25 -0.49
N ASP A 111 -8.11 4.28 -1.48
CA ASP A 111 -6.67 4.41 -1.23
C ASP A 111 -6.20 5.86 -1.44
N GLU A 112 -6.28 6.65 -0.36
CA GLU A 112 -5.80 8.04 -0.32
C GLU A 112 -4.26 8.12 -0.26
N THR A 113 -3.56 6.99 -0.06
CA THR A 113 -2.09 6.95 -0.02
C THR A 113 -1.47 6.89 -1.42
N GLY A 114 -2.28 6.72 -2.46
CA GLY A 114 -1.81 6.67 -3.84
C GLY A 114 -0.91 5.46 -4.13
N GLY A 115 -1.23 4.30 -3.56
CA GLY A 115 -0.51 3.04 -3.75
C GLY A 115 0.62 2.78 -2.76
N ALA A 116 0.74 3.58 -1.68
CA ALA A 116 1.88 3.50 -0.78
C ALA A 116 2.03 2.15 -0.07
N THR A 117 3.27 1.74 0.14
CA THR A 117 3.66 0.51 0.84
C THR A 117 4.62 0.78 2.00
N GLN A 118 5.14 2.01 2.11
CA GLN A 118 6.05 2.45 3.16
C GLN A 118 5.56 3.75 3.76
N PHE A 119 5.89 3.99 5.02
CA PHE A 119 5.61 5.25 5.69
C PHE A 119 6.54 5.44 6.89
N HIS A 120 6.65 6.68 7.34
CA HIS A 120 7.29 7.05 8.61
C HIS A 120 6.64 8.32 9.17
N ARG A 121 6.88 8.62 10.45
CA ARG A 121 6.42 9.89 11.02
C ARG A 121 7.14 11.04 10.34
N HIS A 122 6.44 12.12 10.02
CA HIS A 122 7.00 13.25 9.28
C HIS A 122 8.15 13.97 10.00
N GLU A 123 8.26 13.79 11.32
CA GLU A 123 9.35 14.30 12.16
C GLU A 123 10.61 13.42 12.08
N GLU A 124 10.50 12.20 11.54
CA GLU A 124 11.61 11.26 11.32
C GLU A 124 12.17 11.38 9.90
N ALA A 125 13.44 11.03 9.72
CA ALA A 125 14.11 11.03 8.42
C ALA A 125 14.89 9.72 8.20
N PRO A 126 14.21 8.58 8.06
CA PRO A 126 14.91 7.31 7.87
C PRO A 126 15.62 7.29 6.51
N ALA A 127 16.83 6.71 6.46
CA ALA A 127 17.67 6.73 5.26
C ALA A 127 17.00 6.13 4.01
N TRP A 128 16.08 5.18 4.17
CA TRP A 128 15.35 4.60 3.05
C TRP A 128 14.38 5.60 2.38
N ALA A 129 13.87 6.60 3.11
CA ALA A 129 12.91 7.56 2.58
C ALA A 129 13.54 8.45 1.49
N ALA A 130 14.85 8.70 1.58
CA ALA A 130 15.60 9.46 0.56
C ALA A 130 15.59 8.79 -0.84
N ARG A 131 15.25 7.51 -0.93
CA ARG A 131 15.19 6.74 -2.18
C ARG A 131 13.78 6.28 -2.55
N ALA A 132 12.78 6.59 -1.72
CA ALA A 132 11.40 6.25 -1.96
C ALA A 132 10.65 7.45 -2.55
N LEU A 133 9.53 7.20 -3.25
CA LEU A 133 8.75 8.26 -3.88
C LEU A 133 7.61 8.68 -2.94
N PRO A 134 7.62 9.92 -2.39
CA PRO A 134 6.55 10.40 -1.52
C PRO A 134 5.24 10.53 -2.31
N ARG A 135 4.13 10.14 -1.68
CA ARG A 135 2.79 10.15 -2.30
C ARG A 135 1.79 10.99 -1.55
N ALA A 136 1.82 10.95 -0.21
CA ALA A 136 0.86 11.66 0.62
C ALA A 136 1.46 11.97 2.00
N LEU A 137 1.05 13.11 2.57
CA LEU A 137 1.17 13.41 3.99
C LEU A 137 -0.23 13.34 4.58
N ILE A 138 -0.49 12.33 5.40
CA ILE A 138 -1.81 12.12 6.05
C ILE A 138 -1.56 12.03 7.55
N GLY A 139 -2.22 12.92 8.30
CA GLY A 139 -1.94 13.08 9.72
C GLY A 139 -0.46 13.39 9.96
N ARG A 140 0.20 12.57 10.77
CA ARG A 140 1.62 12.75 11.13
C ARG A 140 2.57 11.91 10.28
N HIS A 141 2.09 11.30 9.19
CA HIS A 141 2.84 10.29 8.45
C HIS A 141 3.02 10.67 6.97
N TRP A 142 4.27 10.55 6.50
CA TRP A 142 4.56 10.53 5.08
C TRP A 142 4.42 9.10 4.54
N PHE A 143 3.70 8.96 3.43
CA PHE A 143 3.46 7.70 2.73
C PHE A 143 4.24 7.66 1.42
N TYR A 144 4.86 6.51 1.13
CA TYR A 144 5.78 6.33 0.01
C TYR A 144 5.49 5.06 -0.77
N VAL A 145 5.84 5.10 -2.06
CA VAL A 145 5.94 3.94 -2.94
C VAL A 145 7.42 3.68 -3.22
N ARG A 146 7.82 2.40 -3.30
CA ARG A 146 9.20 2.07 -3.69
C ARG A 146 9.42 2.31 -5.17
N PRO A 147 10.63 2.67 -5.64
CA PRO A 147 10.88 2.92 -7.07
C PRO A 147 10.45 1.76 -7.99
N GLU A 148 10.70 0.52 -7.60
CA GLU A 148 10.30 -0.66 -8.37
C GLU A 148 8.80 -0.92 -8.38
N GLU A 149 8.08 -0.49 -7.34
CA GLU A 149 6.62 -0.52 -7.28
C GLU A 149 6.04 0.58 -8.18
N ALA A 150 6.61 1.78 -8.10
CA ALA A 150 6.18 2.91 -8.91
C ALA A 150 6.41 2.65 -10.40
N ALA A 151 7.56 2.10 -10.78
CA ALA A 151 7.84 1.75 -12.17
C ALA A 151 6.84 0.74 -12.75
N ALA A 152 6.29 -0.14 -11.91
CA ALA A 152 5.30 -1.11 -12.34
C ALA A 152 3.86 -0.56 -12.35
N LEU A 153 3.53 0.36 -11.44
CA LEU A 153 2.22 1.06 -11.43
C LEU A 153 2.14 2.14 -12.50
N TYR A 154 3.26 2.79 -12.80
CA TYR A 154 3.39 3.93 -13.70
C TYR A 154 4.64 3.77 -14.58
N PRO A 155 4.62 2.90 -15.59
CA PRO A 155 5.80 2.61 -16.43
C PRO A 155 6.31 3.82 -17.23
N PHE A 156 5.56 4.91 -17.25
CA PHE A 156 5.87 6.16 -17.92
C PHE A 156 6.41 7.25 -16.97
N LEU A 157 6.44 7.02 -15.66
CA LEU A 157 7.08 7.92 -14.70
C LEU A 157 8.55 7.51 -14.50
N ASP A 158 9.44 8.49 -14.45
CA ASP A 158 10.83 8.30 -14.03
C ASP A 158 10.83 7.82 -12.56
N PRO A 159 11.39 6.64 -12.26
CA PRO A 159 11.37 6.05 -10.93
C PRO A 159 12.22 6.81 -9.89
N VAL A 160 13.05 7.77 -10.29
CA VAL A 160 13.86 8.60 -9.38
C VAL A 160 13.17 9.93 -9.07
N SER A 161 12.60 10.59 -10.08
CA SER A 161 11.97 11.91 -9.92
C SER A 161 10.45 11.86 -9.73
N GLY A 162 9.79 10.75 -10.07
CA GLY A 162 8.33 10.60 -10.07
C GLY A 162 7.63 11.43 -11.14
N MET A 163 8.37 12.08 -12.04
CA MET A 163 7.85 12.88 -13.14
C MET A 163 7.60 12.01 -14.37
N ALA A 164 6.60 12.33 -15.17
CA ALA A 164 6.43 11.67 -16.47
C ALA A 164 7.68 11.91 -17.32
N PHE A 165 8.15 10.88 -18.02
CA PHE A 165 9.11 11.11 -19.09
C PHE A 165 8.50 12.16 -20.02
N GLU A 166 9.14 13.33 -20.16
CA GLU A 166 8.77 14.27 -21.22
C GLU A 166 8.76 13.47 -22.52
N GLU A 167 7.62 13.46 -23.21
CA GLU A 167 7.51 12.92 -24.56
C GLU A 167 8.60 13.59 -25.38
N ARG A 168 9.73 12.90 -25.57
CA ARG A 168 10.60 13.18 -26.70
C ARG A 168 9.74 12.85 -27.89
N THR A 169 9.11 13.87 -28.46
CA THR A 169 8.49 13.83 -29.77
C THR A 169 9.57 13.32 -30.71
N CYS A 170 9.55 12.02 -30.99
CA CYS A 170 10.33 11.41 -32.05
C CYS A 170 9.80 12.02 -33.35
N GLY A 171 10.40 13.13 -33.76
CA GLY A 171 10.26 13.67 -35.11
C GLY A 171 10.77 12.60 -36.07
N GLY A 172 9.86 11.79 -36.61
CA GLY A 172 10.17 10.86 -37.69
C GLY A 172 10.69 11.65 -38.91
N PRO A 173 11.66 11.13 -39.68
CA PRO A 173 12.14 11.81 -40.88
C PRO A 173 11.00 11.87 -41.89
N GLN A 174 10.61 13.06 -42.33
CA GLN A 174 9.71 13.20 -43.47
C GLN A 174 10.41 12.73 -44.74
N GLU A 175 10.10 11.50 -45.14
CA GLU A 175 10.45 10.97 -46.46
C GLU A 175 9.57 11.67 -47.51
N LYS A 176 10.09 12.78 -48.06
CA LYS A 176 9.53 13.41 -49.26
C LYS A 176 9.61 12.44 -50.41
N ARG A 177 8.52 11.71 -50.66
CA ARG A 177 8.31 10.99 -51.92
C ARG A 177 8.41 12.00 -53.07
N ARG A 178 9.46 11.87 -53.87
CA ARG A 178 9.44 12.26 -55.28
C ARG A 178 8.29 11.52 -55.95
N ARG A 179 7.41 12.27 -56.60
CA ARG A 179 6.68 11.81 -57.78
C ARG A 179 6.86 12.87 -58.85
N GLU A 180 7.59 12.42 -59.86
CA GLU A 180 7.52 12.71 -61.31
C GLU A 180 6.84 14.01 -61.76
#